data_AF-A0A0L6VLE1-F1
#
_entry.id   AF-A0A0L6VLE1-F1
#
_cell.length_a   1.000
_cell.length_b   1.000
_cell.length_c   1.000
_cell.angle_alpha   90.00
_cell.angle_beta   90.00
_cell.angle_gamma   90.00
#
_symmetry.space_group_name_H-M   'P 1'
#
loop_
_entity.id
_entity.type
_entity.pdbx_description
1 polymer ?
#
loop_
_entity_poly.entity_id
_entity_poly.type
_entity_poly.pdbx_seq_one_letter_code
_entity_poly.pdbx_strand_id
1 'polypeptide(L)' 'MVLAKPQPFDGTRSSAAKVFVSQIGLHAVTYPKRFPTDSRKVVFTLLFMRDYAATWSQPSTRYQWSLMTS' A
#
# COMPACT_ATOMS: atom_id res chain seq x y z
N MET A 1 -3.92 -13.51 17.05
CA MET A 1 -2.92 -12.47 16.79
C MET A 1 -3.62 -11.34 16.03
N VAL A 2 -3.83 -10.18 16.67
CA VAL A 2 -4.44 -9.01 16.01
C VAL A 2 -3.33 -8.24 15.32
N LEU A 3 -3.32 -8.26 13.99
CA LEU A 3 -2.34 -7.50 13.22
C LEU A 3 -2.76 -6.01 13.22
N ALA A 4 -1.87 -5.14 13.70
CA ALA A 4 -2.12 -3.70 13.67
C ALA A 4 -2.26 -3.22 12.22
N LYS A 5 -3.17 -2.29 11.97
CA LYS A 5 -3.30 -1.64 10.66
C LYS A 5 -1.97 -0.94 10.32
N PRO A 6 -1.50 -1.02 9.06
CA PRO A 6 -0.33 -0.26 8.62
C PRO A 6 -0.51 1.23 8.92
N GLN A 7 0.56 1.89 9.37
CA GLN A 7 0.51 3.34 9.54
C GLN A 7 0.59 4.04 8.17
N PRO A 8 -0.10 5.19 7.98
CA PRO A 8 0.07 6.00 6.80
C PRO A 8 1.52 6.46 6.63
N PHE A 9 2.01 6.49 5.39
CA PHE A 9 3.36 6.91 5.02
C PHE A 9 3.32 8.19 4.19
N ASP A 10 4.03 9.21 4.64
CA ASP A 10 4.08 10.55 4.04
C ASP A 10 5.08 10.67 2.88
N GLY A 11 5.95 9.67 2.69
CA GLY A 11 7.01 9.69 1.69
C GLY A 11 8.40 10.00 2.24
N THR A 12 8.55 10.13 3.56
CA THR A 12 9.85 10.42 4.18
C THR A 12 10.85 9.28 3.92
N ARG A 13 11.96 9.60 3.24
CA ARG A 13 13.07 8.66 2.98
C ARG A 13 13.91 8.44 4.24
N SER A 14 13.41 7.63 5.16
CA SER A 14 14.06 7.30 6.44
C SER A 14 13.81 5.84 6.85
N SER A 15 14.17 5.49 8.09
CA SER A 15 13.78 4.21 8.71
C SER A 15 12.28 3.95 8.65
N ALA A 16 11.45 5.00 8.62
CA ALA A 16 10.00 4.90 8.47
C ALA A 16 9.59 4.17 7.18
N ALA A 17 10.31 4.37 6.08
CA ALA A 17 10.03 3.68 4.81
C ALA A 17 10.23 2.16 4.92
N LYS A 18 11.28 1.72 5.63
CA LYS A 18 11.53 0.28 5.87
C LYS A 18 10.42 -0.32 6.73
N VAL A 19 10.05 0.36 7.82
CA VAL A 19 8.98 -0.08 8.72
C VAL A 19 7.65 -0.19 7.97
N PHE A 20 7.32 0.80 7.14
CA PHE A 20 6.12 0.80 6.31
C PHE A 20 6.07 -0.40 5.37
N VAL A 21 7.13 -0.64 4.59
CA VAL A 21 7.20 -1.79 3.67
C VAL A 21 7.10 -3.13 4.42
N SER A 22 7.75 -3.26 5.58
CA SER A 22 7.66 -4.45 6.43
C SER A 22 6.23 -4.69 6.93
N GLN A 23 5.51 -3.64 7.34
CA GLN A 23 4.11 -3.75 7.79
C GLN A 23 3.18 -4.19 6.66
N ILE A 24 3.32 -3.62 5.46
CA ILE A 24 2.55 -4.01 4.28
C ILE A 24 2.82 -5.47 3.90
N GLY A 25 4.09 -5.87 3.84
CA GLY A 25 4.49 -7.24 3.53
C GLY A 25 3.93 -8.25 4.54
N LEU A 26 4.04 -7.95 5.84
CA LEU A 26 3.47 -8.79 6.89
C LEU A 26 1.94 -8.92 6.77
N HIS A 27 1.25 -7.83 6.44
CA HIS A 27 -0.19 -7.84 6.24
C HIS A 27 -0.61 -8.66 5.01
N ALA A 28 0.17 -8.63 3.93
CA ALA A 28 -0.07 -9.46 2.76
C ALA A 28 0.14 -10.96 3.06
N VAL A 29 1.20 -11.31 3.79
CA VAL A 29 1.52 -12.70 4.18
C VAL A 29 0.50 -13.26 5.17
N THR A 30 -0.01 -12.43 6.09
CA THR A 30 -1.01 -12.86 7.08
C THR A 30 -2.37 -13.14 6.44
N TYR A 31 -2.72 -12.41 5.37
CA TYR A 31 -4.01 -12.53 4.70
C TYR A 31 -3.87 -12.86 3.20
N PRO A 32 -3.26 -14.01 2.84
CA PRO A 32 -2.90 -14.31 1.45
C PRO A 32 -4.13 -14.38 0.53
N LYS A 33 -5.27 -14.85 1.06
CA LYS A 33 -6.56 -14.88 0.33
C LYS A 33 -7.08 -13.48 -0.06
N ARG A 34 -6.71 -12.43 0.68
CA ARG A 34 -7.06 -11.04 0.38
C ARG A 34 -6.13 -10.42 -0.66
N PHE A 35 -4.91 -10.94 -0.77
CA PHE A 35 -3.86 -10.47 -1.68
C PHE A 35 -3.42 -11.54 -2.70
N PRO A 36 -4.34 -12.13 -3.49
CA PRO A 36 -4.01 -13.17 -4.45
C PRO A 36 -3.19 -12.67 -5.65
N THR A 37 -3.14 -11.36 -5.88
CA THR A 37 -2.42 -10.75 -7.01
C THR A 37 -1.52 -9.62 -6.53
N ASP A 38 -0.43 -9.37 -7.26
CA ASP A 38 0.48 -8.28 -6.95
C ASP A 38 -0.19 -6.92 -7.10
N SER A 39 -1.13 -6.77 -8.04
CA SER A 39 -1.95 -5.55 -8.17
C SER A 39 -2.71 -5.21 -6.89
N ARG A 40 -3.28 -6.20 -6.18
CA ARG A 40 -3.95 -5.96 -4.89
C ARG A 40 -2.98 -5.53 -3.80
N LYS A 41 -1.76 -6.05 -3.80
CA LYS A 41 -0.69 -5.61 -2.86
C LYS A 41 -0.30 -4.16 -3.14
N VAL A 42 -0.15 -3.79 -4.42
CA VAL A 42 0.16 -2.42 -4.85
C VAL A 42 -0.95 -1.46 -4.45
N VAL A 43 -2.21 -1.73 -4.83
CA VAL A 43 -3.37 -0.88 -4.47
C VAL A 43 -3.45 -0.69 -2.96
N PHE A 44 -3.29 -1.77 -2.18
CA PHE A 44 -3.29 -1.66 -0.73
C PHE A 44 -2.15 -0.81 -0.19
N THR A 45 -0.95 -0.91 -0.75
CA THR A 45 0.18 -0.03 -0.39
C THR A 45 -0.16 1.44 -0.66
N LEU A 46 -0.76 1.73 -1.82
CA LEU A 46 -1.13 3.08 -2.22
C LEU A 46 -2.21 3.70 -1.31
N LEU A 47 -3.12 2.89 -0.76
CA LEU A 47 -4.15 3.35 0.19
C LEU A 47 -3.58 3.93 1.49
N PHE A 48 -2.34 3.57 1.86
CA PHE A 48 -1.67 4.10 3.04
C PHE A 48 -0.65 5.21 2.70
N MET A 49 -0.52 5.62 1.45
CA MET A 49 0.31 6.78 1.11
C MET A 49 -0.45 8.09 1.41
N ARG A 50 0.24 9.06 2.01
CA ARG A 50 -0.28 10.39 2.31
C ARG A 50 0.66 11.48 1.77
N ASP A 51 0.17 12.71 1.68
CA ASP A 51 0.94 13.93 1.41
C ASP A 51 1.83 13.79 0.17
N TYR A 52 3.14 13.92 0.33
CA TYR A 52 4.10 13.83 -0.77
C TYR A 52 4.04 12.47 -1.47
N ALA A 53 3.93 11.36 -0.72
CA ALA A 53 3.76 10.03 -1.29
C ALA A 53 2.44 9.89 -2.07
N ALA A 54 1.35 10.47 -1.55
CA ALA A 54 0.06 10.44 -2.24
C ALA A 54 0.14 11.17 -3.58
N THR A 55 0.71 12.38 -3.62
CA THR A 55 0.92 13.15 -4.86
C THR A 55 1.77 12.40 -5.86
N TRP A 56 2.84 11.71 -5.42
CA TRP A 56 3.64 10.84 -6.29
C TRP A 56 2.86 9.66 -6.88
N SER A 57 1.90 9.11 -6.12
CA SER A 57 1.13 7.93 -6.52
C SER A 57 -0.15 8.23 -7.31
N GLN A 58 -0.55 9.50 -7.43
CA GLN A 58 -1.76 9.91 -8.15
C GLN A 58 -1.83 9.46 -9.62
N PRO A 59 -0.74 9.49 -10.41
CA PRO A 59 -0.79 8.98 -11.79
C PRO A 59 -1.12 7.49 -11.82
N SER A 60 -0.50 6.70 -10.93
CA SER A 60 -0.64 5.24 -10.87
C SER A 60 -2.02 4.79 -10.40
N THR A 61 -2.62 5.50 -9.43
CA THR A 61 -3.97 5.18 -8.94
C THR A 61 -5.03 5.42 -10.00
N ARG A 62 -4.94 6.51 -10.80
CA ARG A 62 -5.94 6.83 -11.83
C ARG A 62 -6.04 5.75 -12.92
N TYR A 63 -4.93 5.15 -13.34
CA TYR A 63 -4.94 4.06 -14.32
C TYR A 63 -5.46 2.73 -13.75
N GLN A 64 -5.13 2.39 -12.49
CA GLN A 64 -5.60 1.14 -11.89
C GLN A 64 -7.09 1.17 -11.50
N TRP A 65 -7.63 2.32 -11.06
CA TRP A 65 -9.07 2.46 -10.84
C TRP A 65 -9.88 2.23 -12.12
N SER A 66 -9.41 2.74 -13.26
CA SER A 66 -10.07 2.53 -14.56
C SER A 66 -10.06 1.06 -15.01
N LEU A 67 -9.06 0.27 -14.63
CA LEU A 67 -8.97 -1.17 -14.94
C LEU A 67 -9.77 -2.05 -13.98
N MET A 68 -10.12 -1.56 -12.80
CA MET A 68 -10.96 -2.27 -11.83
C MET A 68 -12.46 -2.03 -12.06
N THR A 69 -12.84 -0.96 -12.75
CA THR A 69 -14.24 -0.58 -13.02
C THR A 69 -14.68 -0.81 -14.47
N SER A 70 -13.82 -1.39 -15.32
CA SER A 70 -14.13 -1.83 -16.69
C SER A 70 -14.26 -3.34 -16.74
#